data_AF-A0A847HEU4-F1
#
_entry.id   AF-A0A847HEU4-F1
#
_cell.length_a   1.000
_cell.length_b   1.000
_cell.length_c   1.000
_cell.angle_alpha   90.00
_cell.angle_beta   90.00
_cell.angle_gamma   90.00
#
_symmetry.space_group_name_H-M   'P 1'
#
loop_
_entity.id
_entity.type
_entity.pdbx_description
1 polymer ?
#
loop_
_entity_poly.entity_id
_entity_poly.type
_entity_poly.pdbx_seq_one_letter_code
_entity_poly.pdbx_strand_id
1 'polypeptide(L)'
;MRKSAKKLRYAAEAVGAATSLKTKRLYNACKQMQSSLGDFQDAVTSRDRLVHMADAARRRGEDTFGYGLLYQRERTIGLKSLEEYSEEVKAIRSAYERLTKNAKEQAKKKNRKDRKEEKKQK
;
A
#
# COMPACT_ATOMS: atom_id res chain seq x y z
N MET A 1 -7.35 5.43 -1.05
CA MET A 1 -6.66 4.14 -0.79
C MET A 1 -5.23 4.30 -0.26
N ARG A 2 -4.33 5.07 -0.88
CA ARG A 2 -2.93 5.26 -0.41
C ARG A 2 -2.79 5.65 1.06
N LYS A 3 -3.56 6.65 1.53
CA LYS A 3 -3.57 7.07 2.94
C LYS A 3 -3.98 5.93 3.88
N SER A 4 -4.98 5.14 3.49
CA SER A 4 -5.46 3.98 4.26
C SER A 4 -4.41 2.87 4.32
N ALA A 5 -3.77 2.54 3.20
CA ALA A 5 -2.66 1.59 3.15
C ALA A 5 -1.49 2.02 4.05
N LYS A 6 -1.14 3.31 4.05
CA LYS A 6 -0.13 3.89 4.95
C LYS A 6 -0.51 3.73 6.43
N LYS A 7 -1.75 4.05 6.79
CA LYS A 7 -2.25 3.85 8.17
C LYS A 7 -2.19 2.39 8.60
N LEU A 8 -2.62 1.46 7.74
CA LEU A 8 -2.58 0.03 8.02
C LEU A 8 -1.14 -0.49 8.16
N ARG A 9 -0.21 0.00 7.32
CA ARG A 9 1.21 -0.31 7.41
C ARG A 9 1.79 0.09 8.77
N TYR A 10 1.53 1.31 9.22
CA TYR A 10 2.00 1.80 10.52
C TYR A 10 1.37 1.05 11.69
N ALA A 11 0.09 0.71 11.62
CA ALA A 11 -0.54 -0.13 12.63
C ALA A 11 0.11 -1.52 12.69
N ALA A 12 0.39 -2.15 11.54
CA ALA A 12 1.07 -3.43 11.47
C ALA A 12 2.52 -3.39 12.01
N GLU A 13 3.22 -2.28 11.80
CA GLU A 13 4.55 -2.03 12.33
C GLU A 13 4.52 -1.87 13.86
N ALA A 14 3.62 -1.03 14.39
CA ALA A 14 3.44 -0.84 15.82
C ALA A 14 3.04 -2.14 16.55
N VAL A 15 2.10 -2.91 15.99
CA VAL A 15 1.70 -4.22 16.54
C VAL A 15 2.86 -5.22 16.47
N GLY A 16 3.64 -5.22 15.40
CA GLY A 16 4.80 -6.10 15.26
C GLY A 16 5.92 -5.78 16.25
N ALA A 17 6.09 -4.51 16.63
CA ALA A 17 7.05 -4.09 17.63
C ALA A 17 6.59 -4.41 19.06
N ALA A 18 5.29 -4.28 19.34
CA ALA A 18 4.72 -4.49 20.67
C ALA A 18 4.35 -5.95 20.97
N THR A 19 4.28 -6.83 19.97
CA THR A 19 3.77 -8.21 20.14
C THR A 19 4.61 -9.23 19.36
N SER A 20 4.45 -10.52 19.66
CA SER A 20 5.07 -11.61 18.90
C SER A 20 4.27 -12.01 17.64
N LEU A 21 3.35 -11.15 17.20
CA LEU A 21 2.55 -11.41 16.01
C LEU A 21 3.36 -11.21 14.74
N LYS A 22 3.19 -12.12 13.78
CA LYS A 22 3.87 -12.07 12.48
C LYS A 22 3.19 -11.05 11.56
N THR A 23 3.52 -9.76 11.71
CA THR A 23 2.91 -8.65 10.92
C THR A 23 3.64 -8.35 9.61
N LYS A 24 4.86 -8.86 9.41
CA LYS A 24 5.73 -8.58 8.24
C LYS A 24 5.02 -8.76 6.88
N ARG A 25 4.15 -9.75 6.73
CA ARG A 25 3.41 -10.00 5.48
C ARG A 25 2.41 -8.88 5.17
N LEU A 26 1.69 -8.43 6.20
CA LEU A 26 0.73 -7.32 6.07
C LEU A 26 1.46 -6.01 5.77
N TYR A 27 2.59 -5.77 6.44
CA TYR A 27 3.45 -4.63 6.18
C TYR A 27 3.92 -4.57 4.72
N ASN A 28 4.46 -5.69 4.20
CA ASN A 28 4.95 -5.77 2.82
C ASN A 28 3.82 -5.56 1.80
N ALA A 29 2.65 -6.18 2.02
CA ALA A 29 1.50 -6.01 1.13
C ALA A 29 1.01 -4.55 1.09
N CYS A 30 0.96 -3.87 2.25
CA CYS A 30 0.61 -2.46 2.32
C CYS A 30 1.68 -1.56 1.67
N LYS A 31 2.96 -1.93 1.78
CA LYS A 31 4.07 -1.21 1.14
C LYS A 31 3.97 -1.28 -0.38
N GLN A 32 3.72 -2.46 -0.94
CA GLN A 32 3.55 -2.65 -2.39
C GLN A 32 2.42 -1.75 -2.94
N MET A 33 1.22 -1.84 -2.33
CA MET A 33 0.09 -1.00 -2.73
C MET A 33 0.37 0.51 -2.59
N GLN A 34 1.15 0.91 -1.59
CA GLN A 34 1.54 2.30 -1.40
C GLN A 34 2.44 2.79 -2.55
N SER A 35 3.36 1.94 -3.03
CA SER A 35 4.25 2.25 -4.15
C SER A 35 3.47 2.41 -5.45
N SER A 36 2.68 1.42 -5.84
CA SER A 36 1.92 1.44 -7.10
C SER A 36 0.92 2.59 -7.19
N LEU A 37 0.25 2.92 -6.07
CA LEU A 37 -0.60 4.11 -5.99
C LEU A 37 0.21 5.43 -5.95
N GLY A 38 1.46 5.38 -5.52
CA GLY A 38 2.41 6.50 -5.61
C GLY A 38 2.77 6.76 -7.07
N ASP A 39 3.20 5.73 -7.79
CA ASP A 39 3.60 5.81 -9.19
C ASP A 39 2.43 6.32 -10.06
N PHE A 40 1.20 5.85 -9.80
CA PHE A 40 0.01 6.38 -10.47
C PHE A 40 -0.19 7.88 -10.21
N GLN A 41 -0.04 8.31 -8.95
CA GLN A 41 -0.20 9.71 -8.57
C GLN A 41 0.89 10.59 -9.18
N ASP A 42 2.12 10.09 -9.25
CA ASP A 42 3.24 10.78 -9.85
C ASP A 42 2.99 10.96 -11.35
N ALA A 43 2.52 9.94 -12.05
CA ALA A 43 2.11 10.03 -13.46
C ALA A 43 0.97 11.05 -13.70
N VAL A 44 -0.03 11.11 -12.82
CA VAL A 44 -1.09 12.13 -12.89
C VAL A 44 -0.50 13.53 -12.68
N THR A 45 0.36 13.70 -11.68
CA THR A 45 0.99 14.99 -11.37
C THR A 45 1.91 15.46 -12.51
N SER A 46 2.66 14.55 -13.12
CA SER A 46 3.50 14.82 -14.30
C SER A 46 2.66 15.29 -15.47
N ARG A 47 1.51 14.65 -15.72
CA ARG A 47 0.58 15.05 -16.78
C ARG A 47 0.02 16.46 -16.59
N ASP A 48 -0.36 16.82 -15.37
CA ASP A 48 -0.85 18.17 -15.08
C ASP A 48 0.23 19.22 -15.36
N ARG A 49 1.49 18.93 -14.99
CA ARG A 49 2.63 19.79 -15.33
C ARG A 49 2.86 19.90 -16.83
N LEU A 50 2.77 18.79 -17.57
CA LEU A 50 2.94 18.79 -19.03
C LEU A 50 1.87 19.64 -19.72
N VAL A 51 0.62 19.63 -19.23
CA VAL A 51 -0.44 20.52 -19.74
C VAL A 51 -0.09 21.98 -19.50
N HIS A 52 0.35 22.34 -18.29
CA HIS A 52 0.77 23.72 -18.00
C HIS A 52 1.95 24.19 -18.88
N MET A 53 2.92 23.31 -19.13
CA MET A 53 4.05 23.62 -20.01
C MET A 53 3.61 23.77 -21.47
N ALA A 54 2.72 22.89 -21.95
CA ALA A 54 2.15 22.96 -23.30
C ALA A 54 1.37 24.27 -23.50
N ASP A 55 0.58 24.69 -22.52
CA ASP A 55 -0.17 25.95 -22.59
C ASP A 55 0.78 27.15 -22.62
N ALA A 56 1.87 27.12 -21.84
CA ALA A 56 2.87 28.18 -21.85
C ALA A 56 3.61 28.25 -23.20
N ALA A 57 3.99 27.11 -23.78
CA ALA A 57 4.62 27.02 -25.10
C ALA A 57 3.68 27.50 -26.21
N ARG A 58 2.41 27.10 -26.16
CA ARG A 58 1.37 27.55 -27.09
C ARG A 58 1.20 29.07 -27.08
N ARG A 59 1.19 29.71 -25.91
CA ARG A 59 1.12 31.18 -25.80
C ARG A 59 2.32 31.90 -26.42
N ARG A 60 3.47 31.23 -26.52
CA ARG A 60 4.68 31.74 -27.20
C ARG A 60 4.74 31.39 -28.69
N GLY A 61 3.74 30.66 -29.22
CA GLY A 61 3.75 30.19 -30.61
C GLY A 61 4.72 29.03 -30.87
N GLU A 62 5.21 28.36 -29.83
CA GLU A 62 6.09 27.19 -29.95
C GLU A 62 5.30 25.92 -30.27
N ASP A 63 5.97 24.93 -30.88
CA ASP A 63 5.40 23.60 -31.09
C ASP A 63 5.10 22.92 -29.74
N THR A 64 3.94 22.27 -29.67
CA THR A 64 3.45 21.58 -28.47
C THR A 64 3.36 20.07 -28.61
N PHE A 65 3.69 19.50 -29.79
CA PHE A 65 3.57 18.07 -30.05
C PHE A 65 4.35 17.21 -29.04
N GLY A 66 5.58 17.63 -28.70
CA GLY A 66 6.42 16.92 -27.72
C GLY A 66 5.76 16.76 -26.35
N TYR A 67 5.02 17.77 -25.86
CA TYR A 67 4.30 17.67 -24.59
C TYR A 67 3.16 16.65 -24.65
N GLY A 68 2.46 16.56 -25.78
CA GLY A 68 1.44 15.56 -26.01
C GLY A 68 1.99 14.13 -25.99
N LEU A 69 3.17 13.90 -26.57
CA LEU A 69 3.86 12.61 -26.56
C LEU A 69 4.25 12.21 -25.13
N LEU A 70 4.84 13.13 -24.37
CA LEU A 70 5.19 12.92 -22.96
C LEU A 70 3.95 12.65 -22.11
N TYR A 71 2.85 13.38 -22.35
CA TYR A 71 1.61 13.17 -21.62
C TYR A 71 1.06 11.76 -21.82
N GLN A 72 1.08 11.26 -23.06
CA GLN A 72 0.64 9.91 -23.37
C GLN A 72 1.57 8.86 -22.75
N ARG A 73 2.88 9.11 -22.72
CA ARG A 73 3.87 8.25 -22.03
C ARG A 73 3.55 8.12 -20.54
N GLU A 74 3.37 9.24 -19.85
CA GLU A 74 3.01 9.27 -18.43
C GLU A 74 1.67 8.58 -18.18
N ARG A 75 0.67 8.78 -19.05
CA ARG A 75 -0.62 8.10 -18.95
C ARG A 75 -0.45 6.58 -19.00
N THR A 76 0.39 6.06 -19.90
CA THR A 76 0.68 4.63 -20.00
C THR A 76 1.37 4.10 -18.74
N ILE A 77 2.35 4.84 -18.20
CA ILE A 77 3.04 4.48 -16.95
C ILE A 77 2.03 4.38 -15.79
N GLY A 78 1.16 5.37 -15.63
CA GLY A 78 0.15 5.36 -14.57
C GLY A 78 -0.87 4.23 -14.74
N LEU A 79 -1.30 3.92 -15.96
CA LEU A 79 -2.21 2.79 -16.17
C LEU A 79 -1.54 1.46 -15.83
N LYS A 80 -0.28 1.29 -16.22
CA LYS A 80 0.50 0.09 -15.89
C LYS A 80 0.64 -0.10 -14.38
N SER A 81 0.86 0.97 -13.62
CA SER A 81 0.95 0.88 -12.15
C SER A 81 -0.38 0.48 -11.48
N LEU A 82 -1.52 0.52 -12.20
CA LEU A 82 -2.81 0.04 -11.72
C LEU A 82 -3.13 -1.40 -12.11
N GLU A 83 -2.37 -2.02 -13.01
CA GLU A 83 -2.59 -3.43 -13.41
C GLU A 83 -2.46 -4.38 -12.21
N GLU A 84 -1.57 -4.07 -11.28
CA GLU A 84 -1.32 -4.89 -10.07
C GLU A 84 -2.32 -4.62 -8.94
N TYR A 85 -3.16 -3.58 -9.06
CA TYR A 85 -4.01 -3.08 -7.98
C TYR A 85 -4.93 -4.17 -7.40
N SER A 86 -5.58 -4.98 -8.25
CA SER A 86 -6.48 -6.04 -7.79
C SER A 86 -5.75 -7.11 -6.98
N GLU A 87 -4.53 -7.45 -7.39
CA GLU A 87 -3.71 -8.46 -6.72
C GLU A 87 -3.14 -7.93 -5.40
N GLU A 88 -2.76 -6.66 -5.35
CA GLU A 88 -2.33 -5.99 -4.11
C GLU A 88 -3.43 -5.94 -3.05
N VAL A 89 -4.67 -5.65 -3.45
CA VAL A 89 -5.83 -5.67 -2.55
C VAL A 89 -6.06 -7.08 -2.00
N LYS A 90 -6.01 -8.11 -2.86
CA LYS A 90 -6.10 -9.51 -2.43
C LYS A 90 -4.96 -9.90 -1.48
N ALA A 91 -3.74 -9.44 -1.74
CA ALA A 91 -2.57 -9.68 -0.90
C ALA A 91 -2.74 -9.06 0.49
N ILE A 92 -3.23 -7.82 0.59
CA ILE A 92 -3.52 -7.17 1.87
C ILE A 92 -4.60 -7.93 2.63
N ARG A 93 -5.71 -8.29 1.97
CA ARG A 93 -6.80 -9.03 2.59
C ARG A 93 -6.34 -10.37 3.15
N SER A 94 -5.66 -11.17 2.34
CA SER A 94 -5.15 -12.48 2.77
C SER A 94 -4.10 -12.37 3.88
N ALA A 95 -3.25 -11.35 3.86
CA ALA A 95 -2.30 -11.09 4.94
C ALA A 95 -2.99 -10.71 6.25
N TYR A 96 -4.05 -9.89 6.18
CA TYR A 96 -4.84 -9.50 7.34
C TYR A 96 -5.61 -10.68 7.94
N GLU A 97 -6.25 -11.51 7.12
CA GLU A 97 -6.95 -12.72 7.55
C GLU A 97 -5.99 -13.71 8.25
N ARG A 98 -4.77 -13.88 7.72
CA ARG A 98 -3.73 -14.70 8.36
C ARG A 98 -3.28 -14.13 9.70
N LEU A 99 -3.07 -12.81 9.77
CA LEU A 99 -2.67 -12.15 11.01
C LEU A 99 -3.73 -12.33 12.11
N THR A 100 -5.00 -12.11 11.78
CA THR A 100 -6.11 -12.26 12.73
C THR A 100 -6.29 -13.70 13.19
N LYS A 101 -6.14 -14.70 12.30
CA LYS A 101 -6.12 -16.12 12.69
C LYS A 101 -4.98 -16.43 13.67
N ASN A 102 -3.77 -15.96 13.37
CA ASN A 102 -2.60 -16.17 14.24
C ASN A 102 -2.77 -15.50 15.62
N ALA A 103 -3.36 -14.31 15.66
CA ALA A 103 -3.66 -13.61 16.91
C ALA A 103 -4.64 -14.39 17.79
N LYS A 104 -5.72 -14.94 17.20
CA LYS A 104 -6.68 -15.80 17.91
C LYS A 104 -6.02 -17.07 18.47
N GLU A 105 -5.16 -17.72 17.69
CA GLU A 105 -4.43 -18.91 18.14
C GLU A 105 -3.45 -18.61 19.29
N GLN A 106 -2.72 -17.49 19.23
CA GLN A 106 -1.83 -17.08 20.31
C GLN A 106 -2.61 -16.75 21.60
N ALA A 107 -3.74 -16.03 21.50
CA ALA A 107 -4.60 -15.76 22.64
C ALA A 107 -5.15 -17.04 23.29
N LYS A 108 -5.58 -18.01 22.47
CA LYS A 108 -6.07 -19.31 22.96
C LYS A 108 -4.97 -20.13 23.65
N LYS A 109 -3.73 -20.09 23.12
CA LYS A 109 -2.57 -20.76 23.74
C LYS A 109 -2.20 -20.11 25.07
N LYS A 110 -2.20 -18.78 25.15
CA LYS A 110 -1.94 -18.03 26.38
C LYS A 110 -2.95 -18.41 27.47
N ASN A 111 -4.25 -18.31 27.18
CA ASN A 111 -5.31 -18.69 28.12
C ASN A 111 -5.22 -20.15 28.61
N ARG A 112 -4.80 -21.08 27.75
CA ARG A 112 -4.60 -22.49 28.13
C ARG A 112 -3.39 -22.70 29.03
N LYS A 113 -2.33 -21.88 28.87
CA LYS A 113 -1.13 -21.92 29.70
C LYS A 113 -1.42 -21.35 31.08
N ASP A 114 -2.04 -20.18 31.14
CA ASP A 114 -2.38 -19.48 32.38
C ASP A 114 -3.27 -20.37 33.28
N ARG A 115 -4.32 -21.00 32.71
CA ARG A 115 -5.18 -21.98 33.42
C ARG A 115 -4.44 -23.23 33.92
N LYS A 116 -3.34 -23.63 33.29
CA LYS A 116 -2.53 -24.79 33.75
C LYS A 116 -1.60 -24.39 34.89
N GLU A 117 -1.10 -23.16 34.90
CA GLU A 117 -0.26 -22.62 35.97
C GLU A 117 -1.09 -22.36 37.24
N GLU A 118 -2.30 -21.81 37.11
CA GLU A 118 -3.25 -21.64 38.23
C GLU A 118 -3.63 -22.98 38.90
N LYS A 119 -3.72 -24.06 38.13
CA LYS A 119 -4.02 -25.41 38.65
C LYS A 119 -2.83 -26.11 39.30
N LYS A 120 -1.60 -25.64 39.07
CA LYS A 120 -0.38 -26.19 39.69
C LYS A 120 0.01 -25.49 41.00
N GLN A 121 -0.55 -24.30 41.25
CA GLN A 121 -0.32 -23.51 42.46
C GLN A 121 -1.40 -23.71 43.54
N LYS A 122 -2.41 -24.55 43.26
CA LYS A 122 -3.40 -25.06 44.20
C LYS A 122 -3.14 -26.53 44.44
#